data_AF-A0A7R7ELM6-F1
#
_entry.id   AF-A0A7R7ELM6-F1
#
_cell.length_a   1.000
_cell.length_b   1.000
_cell.length_c   1.000
_cell.angle_alpha   90.00
_cell.angle_beta   90.00
_cell.angle_gamma   90.00
#
_symmetry.space_group_name_H-M   'P 1'
#
loop_
_entity.id
_entity.type
_entity.pdbx_description
1 polymer ?
#
loop_
_entity_poly.entity_id
_entity_poly.type
_entity_poly.pdbx_seq_one_letter_code
_entity_poly.pdbx_strand_id
1 'polypeptide(L)'
;MVDLGALVLLMSVFGTKIALTYVVVGLVLAVTGGTIIDKLHMEDQVVRFINSSSSVDIEAQELSRKERMTYAAEQVKATVKKVFIYILVGVGIGALIHNWIPTDIIQKILGTDNPFSVLIATVVGVPMYADIFGTIPIAEALLAKGVGVGTILSFMMGVTALSLPSMIMLKKVVKNKLLFTFIGIVTVGIIIIGYFLNAFGGFFI
;
A
#
# COMPACT_ATOMS: atom_id res chain seq x y z
N MET A 1 4.37 -1.93 -5.42
CA MET A 1 4.05 -0.64 -4.77
C MET A 1 3.59 0.41 -5.76
N VAL A 2 4.04 0.41 -7.03
CA VAL A 2 3.48 1.27 -8.08
C VAL A 2 3.43 0.49 -9.39
N ASP A 3 2.23 0.24 -9.90
CA ASP A 3 2.06 -0.14 -11.31
C ASP A 3 1.78 1.11 -12.15
N LEU A 4 1.84 0.98 -13.48
CA LEU A 4 1.66 2.13 -14.38
C LEU A 4 0.28 2.79 -14.22
N GLY A 5 -0.76 2.01 -13.93
CA GLY A 5 -2.11 2.53 -13.73
C GLY A 5 -2.23 3.36 -12.44
N ALA A 6 -1.64 2.86 -11.35
CA ALA A 6 -1.57 3.57 -10.08
C ALA A 6 -0.76 4.86 -10.20
N LEU A 7 0.33 4.85 -10.98
CA LEU A 7 1.12 6.05 -11.27
C LEU A 7 0.28 7.10 -12.01
N VAL A 8 -0.46 6.68 -13.03
CA VAL A 8 -1.34 7.59 -13.80
C VAL A 8 -2.41 8.22 -12.91
N LEU A 9 -3.04 7.45 -12.03
CA LEU A 9 -4.04 8.00 -11.10
C LEU A 9 -3.43 8.89 -10.04
N LEU A 10 -2.27 8.53 -9.49
CA LEU A 10 -1.53 9.41 -8.58
C LEU A 10 -1.18 10.74 -9.24
N MET A 11 -0.72 10.72 -10.49
CA MET A 11 -0.44 11.94 -11.25
C MET A 11 -1.71 12.77 -11.47
N SER A 12 -2.85 12.11 -11.72
CA SER A 12 -4.13 12.78 -11.93
C SER A 12 -4.67 13.45 -10.66
N VAL A 13 -4.49 12.83 -9.49
CA VAL A 13 -5.09 13.30 -8.23
C VAL A 13 -4.14 14.21 -7.44
N PHE A 14 -2.86 13.85 -7.36
CA PHE A 14 -1.85 14.54 -6.54
C PHE A 14 -0.85 15.35 -7.39
N GLY A 15 -0.94 15.30 -8.71
CA GLY A 15 0.00 15.93 -9.60
C GLY A 15 1.31 15.14 -9.78
N THR A 16 2.03 15.47 -10.85
CA THR A 16 3.21 14.72 -11.29
C THR A 16 4.36 14.75 -10.27
N LYS A 17 4.56 15.87 -9.56
CA LYS A 17 5.64 16.01 -8.58
C LYS A 17 5.49 15.02 -7.41
N ILE A 18 4.29 14.93 -6.84
CA ILE A 18 4.00 14.06 -5.70
C ILE A 18 4.07 12.59 -6.16
N ALA A 19 3.46 12.26 -7.29
CA ALA A 19 3.47 10.91 -7.84
C ALA A 19 4.89 10.40 -8.12
N LEU A 20 5.74 11.21 -8.76
CA LEU A 20 7.13 10.84 -9.04
C LEU A 20 7.93 10.69 -7.74
N THR A 21 7.72 11.59 -6.79
CA THR A 21 8.37 11.52 -5.48
C THR A 21 8.01 10.24 -4.75
N TYR A 22 6.73 9.86 -4.74
CA TYR A 22 6.26 8.61 -4.14
C TYR A 22 6.95 7.38 -4.73
N VAL A 23 7.09 7.33 -6.07
CA VAL A 23 7.82 6.24 -6.75
C VAL A 23 9.28 6.21 -6.31
N VAL A 24 9.95 7.36 -6.33
CA VAL A 24 11.38 7.46 -6.00
C VAL A 24 11.65 7.06 -4.56
N VAL A 25 10.91 7.61 -3.59
CA VAL A 25 11.13 7.29 -2.18
C VAL A 25 10.73 5.84 -1.88
N GLY A 26 9.69 5.31 -2.54
CA GLY A 26 9.32 3.90 -2.43
C GLY A 26 10.41 2.97 -2.96
N LEU A 27 11.03 3.31 -4.09
CA LEU A 27 12.18 2.58 -4.63
C LEU A 27 13.37 2.63 -3.69
N VAL A 28 13.70 3.81 -3.15
CA VAL A 28 14.78 3.97 -2.17
C VAL A 28 14.52 3.13 -0.93
N LEU A 29 13.29 3.14 -0.39
CA LEU A 29 12.91 2.32 0.75
C LEU A 29 13.05 0.82 0.46
N ALA A 30 12.60 0.37 -0.71
CA ALA A 30 12.67 -1.03 -1.10
C ALA A 30 14.13 -1.50 -1.22
N VAL A 31 14.98 -0.72 -1.90
CA VAL A 31 16.39 -1.04 -2.08
C VAL A 31 17.13 -1.01 -0.74
N THR A 32 17.00 0.08 0.03
CA THR A 32 17.69 0.21 1.32
C THR A 32 17.21 -0.83 2.33
N GLY A 33 15.91 -1.06 2.43
CA GLY A 33 15.34 -2.08 3.31
C GLY A 33 15.81 -3.49 2.95
N GLY A 34 15.82 -3.82 1.66
CA GLY A 34 16.35 -5.09 1.15
C GLY A 34 17.85 -5.25 1.47
N THR A 35 18.67 -4.22 1.22
CA THR A 35 20.10 -4.24 1.54
C THR A 35 20.37 -4.36 3.04
N ILE A 36 19.56 -3.76 3.91
CA ILE A 36 19.73 -3.91 5.36
C ILE A 36 19.43 -5.35 5.79
N ILE A 37 18.36 -5.95 5.27
CA ILE A 37 17.99 -7.35 5.56
C ILE A 37 19.09 -8.31 5.09
N ASP A 38 19.64 -8.06 3.90
CA ASP A 38 20.74 -8.82 3.32
C ASP A 38 22.01 -8.75 4.20
N LYS A 39 22.39 -7.55 4.65
CA LYS A 39 23.51 -7.35 5.59
C LYS A 39 23.30 -7.98 6.96
N LEU A 40 22.05 -8.19 7.38
CA LEU A 40 21.73 -8.92 8.61
C LEU A 40 21.81 -10.44 8.43
N HIS A 41 22.17 -10.92 7.23
CA HIS A 41 22.32 -12.33 6.85
C HIS A 41 21.10 -13.18 7.23
N MET A 42 19.90 -12.64 7.01
CA MET A 42 18.65 -13.30 7.40
C MET A 42 18.14 -14.32 6.37
N GLU A 43 18.97 -14.72 5.40
CA GLU A 43 18.63 -15.68 4.35
C GLU A 43 18.18 -17.05 4.92
N ASP A 44 18.76 -17.45 6.04
CA ASP A 44 18.44 -18.69 6.76
C ASP A 44 17.04 -18.68 7.41
N GLN A 45 16.38 -17.51 7.43
CA GLN A 45 15.04 -17.32 7.95
C GLN A 45 13.95 -17.52 6.89
N VAL A 46 14.32 -17.70 5.62
CA VAL A 46 13.37 -18.11 4.58
C VAL A 46 13.18 -19.63 4.65
N VAL A 47 11.93 -20.08 4.72
CA VAL A 47 11.62 -21.51 4.81
C VAL A 47 12.02 -22.17 3.49
N ARG A 48 12.85 -23.22 3.55
CA ARG A 48 13.36 -23.96 2.38
C ARG A 48 12.30 -24.74 1.58
N PHE A 49 11.01 -24.56 1.86
CA PHE A 49 9.91 -25.28 1.21
C PHE A 49 9.85 -25.04 -0.31
N ILE A 50 10.53 -23.99 -0.81
CA ILE A 50 10.64 -23.67 -2.24
C ILE A 50 11.77 -24.46 -2.93
N ASN A 51 12.78 -24.94 -2.20
CA ASN A 51 13.93 -25.67 -2.78
C ASN A 51 13.65 -27.16 -3.05
N SER A 52 12.52 -27.68 -2.56
CA SER A 52 12.11 -29.08 -2.71
C SER A 52 10.80 -29.24 -3.49
N SER A 53 10.32 -28.17 -4.13
CA SER A 53 9.25 -28.26 -5.12
C SER A 53 9.79 -29.01 -6.32
N SER A 54 9.55 -30.31 -6.40
CA SER A 54 9.61 -31.04 -7.66
C SER A 54 8.84 -30.20 -8.68
N SER A 55 9.49 -29.81 -9.78
CA SER A 55 8.86 -29.15 -10.91
C SER A 55 7.79 -30.09 -11.46
N VAL A 56 6.58 -29.98 -10.92
CA VAL A 56 5.40 -30.50 -11.60
C VAL A 56 5.28 -29.61 -12.82
N ASP A 57 5.72 -30.11 -13.96
CA ASP A 57 5.42 -29.54 -15.27
C ASP A 57 3.91 -29.55 -15.43
N ILE A 58 3.28 -28.47 -14.97
CA ILE A 58 1.92 -28.16 -15.33
C ILE A 58 2.04 -27.74 -16.79
N GLU A 59 1.71 -28.63 -17.72
CA GLU A 59 1.53 -28.27 -19.13
C GLU A 59 0.58 -27.08 -19.19
N ALA A 60 1.15 -25.90 -19.43
CA ALA A 60 0.39 -24.67 -19.56
C ALA A 60 -0.44 -24.79 -20.83
N GLN A 61 -1.73 -25.06 -20.68
CA GLN A 61 -2.65 -25.19 -21.79
C GLN A 61 -2.64 -23.87 -22.60
N GLU A 62 -2.09 -23.90 -23.82
CA GLU A 62 -2.01 -22.71 -24.66
C GLU A 62 -3.39 -22.32 -25.19
N LEU A 63 -4.08 -21.45 -24.46
CA LEU A 63 -5.37 -20.90 -24.88
C LEU A 63 -5.22 -20.08 -26.17
N SER A 64 -6.08 -20.37 -27.15
CA SER A 64 -6.26 -19.56 -28.36
C SER A 64 -6.72 -18.13 -28.02
N ARG A 65 -6.45 -17.15 -28.90
CA ARG A 65 -6.89 -15.75 -28.71
C ARG A 65 -8.39 -15.63 -28.41
N LYS A 66 -9.22 -16.47 -29.04
CA LYS A 66 -10.68 -16.48 -28.81
C LYS A 66 -11.01 -17.00 -27.42
N GLU A 67 -10.33 -18.06 -26.98
CA GLU A 67 -10.53 -18.67 -25.66
C GLU A 67 -10.06 -17.74 -24.54
N ARG A 68 -8.94 -17.01 -24.74
CA ARG A 68 -8.48 -15.97 -23.80
C ARG A 68 -9.50 -14.86 -23.63
N MET A 69 -10.16 -14.44 -24.71
CA MET A 69 -11.17 -13.37 -24.67
C MET A 69 -12.43 -13.82 -23.93
N THR A 70 -12.92 -15.03 -24.22
CA THR A 70 -14.06 -15.63 -23.52
C THR A 70 -13.73 -15.81 -22.03
N TYR A 71 -12.55 -16.36 -21.73
CA TYR A 71 -12.07 -16.53 -20.36
C TYR A 71 -12.01 -15.20 -19.61
N ALA A 72 -11.41 -14.16 -20.21
CA ALA A 72 -11.34 -12.83 -19.59
C ALA A 72 -12.73 -12.26 -19.29
N ALA A 73 -13.68 -12.37 -20.23
CA ALA A 73 -15.04 -11.90 -20.03
C ALA A 73 -15.77 -12.66 -18.91
N GLU A 74 -15.60 -13.98 -18.85
CA GLU A 74 -16.16 -14.81 -17.78
C GLU A 74 -15.55 -14.49 -16.42
N GLN A 75 -14.22 -14.31 -16.34
CA GLN A 75 -13.53 -13.94 -15.10
C GLN A 75 -13.97 -12.55 -14.60
N VAL A 76 -14.09 -11.57 -15.50
CA VAL A 76 -14.59 -10.24 -15.15
C VAL A 76 -16.01 -10.34 -14.61
N LYS A 77 -16.92 -11.03 -15.32
CA LYS A 77 -18.32 -11.20 -14.89
C LYS A 77 -18.43 -11.92 -13.55
N ALA A 78 -17.65 -12.99 -13.36
CA ALA A 78 -17.62 -13.76 -12.12
C ALA A 78 -17.10 -12.91 -10.95
N THR A 79 -16.04 -12.15 -11.17
CA THR A 79 -15.45 -11.25 -10.16
C THR A 79 -16.43 -10.16 -9.77
N VAL A 80 -16.95 -9.41 -10.75
CA VAL A 80 -17.94 -8.35 -10.52
C VAL A 80 -19.14 -8.90 -9.77
N LYS A 81 -19.73 -10.02 -10.20
CA LYS A 81 -20.88 -10.63 -9.50
C LYS A 81 -20.58 -10.99 -8.05
N LYS A 82 -19.37 -11.48 -7.76
CA LYS A 82 -18.96 -11.83 -6.38
C LYS A 82 -18.78 -10.59 -5.51
N VAL A 83 -18.19 -9.52 -6.03
CA VAL A 83 -17.87 -8.32 -5.22
C VAL A 83 -18.96 -7.26 -5.21
N PHE A 84 -19.89 -7.27 -6.18
CA PHE A 84 -20.86 -6.19 -6.40
C PHE A 84 -21.68 -5.85 -5.16
N ILE A 85 -22.23 -6.85 -4.46
CA ILE A 85 -23.02 -6.63 -3.26
C ILE A 85 -22.18 -6.03 -2.12
N TYR A 86 -20.94 -6.48 -1.97
CA TYR A 86 -20.02 -5.95 -0.95
C TYR A 86 -19.61 -4.51 -1.26
N ILE A 87 -19.42 -4.18 -2.54
CA ILE A 87 -19.18 -2.79 -2.97
C ILE A 87 -20.38 -1.91 -2.64
N LEU A 88 -21.60 -2.34 -2.96
CA LEU A 88 -22.81 -1.55 -2.64
C LEU A 88 -22.98 -1.33 -1.15
N VAL A 89 -22.76 -2.36 -0.33
CA VAL A 89 -22.82 -2.24 1.13
C VAL A 89 -21.72 -1.31 1.63
N GLY A 90 -20.49 -1.45 1.15
CA GLY A 90 -19.36 -0.60 1.52
C GLY A 90 -19.56 0.86 1.15
N VAL A 91 -20.04 1.13 -0.07
CA VAL A 91 -20.39 2.48 -0.54
C VAL A 91 -21.55 3.05 0.26
N GLY A 92 -22.58 2.24 0.56
CA GLY A 92 -23.72 2.65 1.38
C GLY A 92 -23.30 3.07 2.79
N ILE A 93 -22.50 2.24 3.46
CA ILE A 93 -21.93 2.57 4.78
C ILE A 93 -21.05 3.82 4.67
N GLY A 94 -20.16 3.88 3.68
CA GLY A 94 -19.27 5.00 3.42
C GLY A 94 -20.02 6.31 3.22
N ALA A 95 -21.13 6.28 2.49
CA ALA A 95 -22.01 7.43 2.28
C ALA A 95 -22.75 7.85 3.56
N LEU A 96 -23.20 6.91 4.38
CA LEU A 96 -23.86 7.20 5.66
C LEU A 96 -22.91 7.84 6.67
N ILE A 97 -21.66 7.40 6.70
CA ILE A 97 -20.63 7.97 7.59
C ILE A 97 -19.85 9.12 6.93
N HIS A 98 -20.19 9.47 5.69
CA HIS A 98 -19.52 10.54 4.97
C HIS A 98 -19.76 11.86 5.70
N ASN A 99 -18.69 12.57 6.02
CA ASN A 99 -18.70 13.80 6.83
C ASN A 99 -19.08 13.62 8.31
N TRP A 100 -19.10 12.39 8.84
CA TRP A 100 -19.32 12.15 10.27
C TRP A 100 -18.16 12.65 11.14
N ILE A 101 -16.93 12.58 10.62
CA ILE A 101 -15.72 13.03 11.34
C ILE A 101 -15.43 14.50 10.99
N PRO A 102 -15.55 15.43 11.96
CA PRO A 102 -15.25 16.85 11.77
C PRO A 102 -13.81 17.06 11.31
N THR A 103 -13.62 18.03 10.42
CA THR A 103 -12.29 18.40 9.91
C THR A 103 -11.35 18.81 11.04
N ASP A 104 -11.85 19.44 12.11
CA ASP A 104 -11.03 19.86 13.26
C ASP A 104 -10.36 18.67 13.98
N ILE A 105 -11.06 17.53 14.07
CA ILE A 105 -10.50 16.32 14.68
C ILE A 105 -9.38 15.77 13.79
N ILE A 106 -9.60 15.74 12.48
CA ILE A 106 -8.61 15.27 11.51
C ILE A 106 -7.39 16.19 11.52
N GLN A 107 -7.56 17.50 11.57
CA GLN A 107 -6.44 18.44 11.67
C GLN A 107 -5.72 18.33 13.01
N LYS A 108 -6.42 18.12 14.12
CA LYS A 108 -5.78 17.92 15.42
C LYS A 108 -4.91 16.64 15.46
N ILE A 109 -5.36 15.55 14.83
CA ILE A 109 -4.68 14.25 14.90
C ILE A 109 -3.65 14.10 13.77
N LEU A 110 -4.01 14.47 12.55
CA LEU A 110 -3.24 14.24 11.32
C LEU A 110 -2.75 15.54 10.66
N GLY A 111 -3.16 16.71 11.14
CA GLY A 111 -2.73 17.98 10.58
C GLY A 111 -1.23 18.23 10.72
N THR A 112 -0.76 19.23 9.99
CA THR A 112 0.65 19.62 9.90
C THR A 112 1.26 20.03 11.24
N ASP A 113 0.45 20.56 12.15
CA ASP A 113 0.90 21.05 13.46
C ASP A 113 1.16 19.91 14.46
N ASN A 114 0.73 18.68 14.15
CA ASN A 114 0.95 17.54 15.02
C ASN A 114 2.21 16.75 14.58
N PRO A 115 3.29 16.74 15.39
CA PRO A 115 4.50 16.01 15.06
C PRO A 115 4.27 14.50 15.05
N PHE A 116 3.23 13.97 15.69
CA PHE A 116 2.91 12.53 15.67
C PHE A 116 2.03 12.11 14.48
N SER A 117 1.61 13.05 13.62
CA SER A 117 0.70 12.78 12.49
C SER A 117 1.21 11.65 11.58
N VAL A 118 2.49 11.69 11.19
CA VAL A 118 3.14 10.67 10.35
C VAL A 118 3.14 9.29 11.02
N LEU A 119 3.44 9.24 12.31
CA LEU A 119 3.47 7.99 13.08
C LEU A 119 2.06 7.39 13.16
N ILE A 120 1.06 8.20 13.52
CA ILE A 120 -0.33 7.79 13.63
C ILE A 120 -0.84 7.28 12.27
N ALA A 121 -0.59 8.04 11.21
CA ALA A 121 -0.94 7.66 9.85
C ALA A 121 -0.33 6.32 9.42
N THR A 122 0.95 6.10 9.72
CA THR A 122 1.65 4.84 9.40
C THR A 122 1.04 3.68 10.17
N VAL A 123 0.87 3.81 11.50
CA VAL A 123 0.37 2.73 12.37
C VAL A 123 -1.08 2.36 12.04
N VAL A 124 -1.93 3.35 11.72
CA VAL A 124 -3.31 3.12 11.27
C VAL A 124 -3.33 2.47 9.88
N GLY A 125 -2.38 2.82 9.02
CA GLY A 125 -2.26 2.25 7.68
C GLY A 125 -1.89 0.77 7.67
N VAL A 126 -0.95 0.33 8.51
CA VAL A 126 -0.46 -1.08 8.57
C VAL A 126 -1.58 -2.14 8.62
N PRO A 127 -2.58 -2.07 9.52
CA PRO A 127 -3.62 -3.10 9.58
C PRO A 127 -4.65 -2.98 8.44
N MET A 128 -4.72 -1.85 7.75
CA MET A 128 -5.68 -1.67 6.65
C MET A 128 -5.28 -2.50 5.44
N TYR A 129 -6.21 -3.31 4.96
CA TYR A 129 -6.06 -4.04 3.71
C TYR A 129 -6.65 -3.24 2.57
N ALA A 130 -5.78 -2.56 1.81
CA ALA A 130 -6.16 -1.96 0.55
C ALA A 130 -4.97 -1.90 -0.41
N ASP A 131 -5.31 -1.89 -1.69
CA ASP A 131 -4.42 -1.56 -2.79
C ASP A 131 -4.19 -0.03 -2.83
N ILE A 132 -3.09 0.41 -3.44
CA ILE A 132 -2.86 1.83 -3.76
C ILE A 132 -4.09 2.48 -4.43
N PHE A 133 -4.77 1.81 -5.36
CA PHE A 133 -6.01 2.27 -5.99
C PHE A 133 -7.11 2.57 -4.96
N GLY A 134 -7.27 1.68 -3.98
CA GLY A 134 -8.25 1.85 -2.90
C GLY A 134 -7.88 2.95 -1.91
N THR A 135 -6.58 3.26 -1.78
CA THR A 135 -6.11 4.33 -0.88
C THR A 135 -6.18 5.73 -1.47
N ILE A 136 -6.19 5.88 -2.80
CA ILE A 136 -6.19 7.19 -3.47
C ILE A 136 -7.39 8.07 -3.05
N PRO A 137 -8.66 7.59 -3.06
CA PRO A 137 -9.79 8.42 -2.64
C PRO A 137 -9.72 8.86 -1.17
N ILE A 138 -9.17 7.99 -0.30
CA ILE A 138 -8.97 8.31 1.12
C ILE A 138 -7.89 9.39 1.26
N ALA A 139 -6.79 9.23 0.54
CA ALA A 139 -5.68 10.17 0.50
C ALA A 139 -6.11 11.54 -0.04
N GLU A 140 -6.95 11.57 -1.08
CA GLU A 140 -7.54 12.80 -1.63
C GLU A 140 -8.42 13.51 -0.60
N ALA A 141 -9.29 12.77 0.09
CA ALA A 141 -10.15 13.33 1.14
C ALA A 141 -9.34 13.89 2.32
N LEU A 142 -8.21 13.26 2.68
CA LEU A 142 -7.31 13.76 3.71
C LEU A 142 -6.56 15.02 3.24
N LEU A 143 -6.11 15.04 1.98
CA LEU A 143 -5.47 16.21 1.38
C LEU A 143 -6.41 17.42 1.37
N ALA A 144 -7.67 17.22 0.96
CA ALA A 144 -8.70 18.25 0.97
C ALA A 144 -8.99 18.80 2.38
N LYS A 145 -8.68 18.03 3.44
CA LYS A 145 -8.80 18.45 4.85
C LYS A 145 -7.53 19.10 5.40
N GLY A 146 -6.51 19.33 4.58
CA GLY A 146 -5.27 20.02 4.97
C GLY A 146 -4.25 19.12 5.67
N VAL A 147 -4.36 17.80 5.53
CA VAL A 147 -3.33 16.87 6.02
C VAL A 147 -2.07 17.00 5.16
N GLY A 148 -0.90 17.00 5.79
CA GLY A 148 0.38 17.12 5.09
C GLY A 148 0.64 15.97 4.11
N VAL A 149 1.26 16.27 2.97
CA VAL A 149 1.56 15.30 1.90
C VAL A 149 2.39 14.13 2.43
N GLY A 150 3.41 14.38 3.25
CA GLY A 150 4.22 13.32 3.84
C GLY A 150 3.41 12.39 4.75
N THR A 151 2.49 12.94 5.54
CA THR A 151 1.57 12.15 6.39
C THR A 151 0.66 11.26 5.54
N ILE A 152 0.10 11.78 4.44
CA ILE A 152 -0.76 11.03 3.52
C ILE A 152 0.02 9.91 2.84
N LEU A 153 1.20 10.21 2.32
CA LEU A 153 2.03 9.22 1.64
C LEU A 153 2.53 8.14 2.61
N SER A 154 2.82 8.48 3.87
CA SER A 154 3.14 7.47 4.89
C SER A 154 1.98 6.55 5.22
N PHE A 155 0.75 7.07 5.28
CA PHE A 155 -0.45 6.22 5.37
C PHE A 155 -0.53 5.27 4.16
N MET A 156 -0.43 5.79 2.94
CA MET A 156 -0.51 4.97 1.71
C MET A 156 0.60 3.90 1.66
N MET A 157 1.83 4.23 2.04
CA MET A 157 2.93 3.25 2.11
C MET A 157 2.68 2.21 3.21
N GLY A 158 2.16 2.61 4.37
CA GLY A 158 1.82 1.68 5.45
C GLY A 158 0.78 0.65 5.01
N VAL A 159 -0.29 1.13 4.38
CA VAL A 159 -1.36 0.27 3.82
C VAL A 159 -0.81 -0.67 2.75
N THR A 160 -0.02 -0.15 1.82
CA THR A 160 0.41 -0.94 0.64
C THR A 160 1.60 -1.85 0.91
N ALA A 161 2.53 -1.47 1.79
CA ALA A 161 3.73 -2.24 2.10
C ALA A 161 3.54 -3.24 3.24
N LEU A 162 2.72 -2.90 4.24
CA LEU A 162 2.66 -3.63 5.51
C LEU A 162 1.27 -4.17 5.85
N SER A 163 0.35 -4.26 4.86
CA SER A 163 -1.01 -4.75 5.07
C SER A 163 -1.04 -6.08 5.83
N LEU A 164 -1.98 -6.21 6.76
CA LEU A 164 -2.12 -7.42 7.59
C LEU A 164 -2.20 -8.72 6.76
N PRO A 165 -2.98 -8.80 5.66
CA PRO A 165 -3.01 -10.00 4.83
C PRO A 165 -1.66 -10.33 4.17
N SER A 166 -0.93 -9.33 3.69
CA SER A 166 0.43 -9.52 3.16
C SER A 166 1.36 -10.12 4.21
N MET A 167 1.27 -9.65 5.44
CA MET A 167 2.06 -10.15 6.56
C MET A 167 1.70 -11.59 6.95
N ILE A 168 0.41 -11.94 6.91
CA ILE A 168 -0.07 -13.32 7.14
C ILE A 168 0.44 -14.25 6.04
N MET A 169 0.42 -13.81 4.77
CA MET A 169 0.96 -14.59 3.66
C MET A 169 2.48 -14.76 3.77
N LEU A 170 3.21 -13.69 4.07
CA LEU A 170 4.66 -13.71 4.21
C LEU A 170 5.10 -14.64 5.36
N LYS A 171 4.37 -14.65 6.49
CA LYS A 171 4.62 -15.56 7.61
C LYS A 171 4.58 -17.06 7.24
N LYS A 172 3.90 -17.43 6.14
CA LYS A 172 3.91 -18.83 5.66
C LYS A 172 5.25 -19.24 5.05
N VAL A 173 6.07 -18.28 4.62
CA VAL A 173 7.32 -18.51 3.89
C VAL A 173 8.57 -17.96 4.60
N VAL A 174 8.41 -17.11 5.63
CA VAL A 174 9.50 -16.61 6.47
C VAL A 174 9.27 -16.86 7.96
N LYS A 175 10.35 -17.02 8.72
CA LYS A 175 10.31 -17.14 10.19
C LYS A 175 9.96 -15.79 10.85
N ASN A 176 9.42 -15.84 12.07
CA ASN A 176 9.01 -14.66 12.83
C ASN A 176 10.12 -13.61 12.96
N LYS A 177 11.40 -14.02 13.09
CA LYS A 177 12.53 -13.10 13.21
C LYS A 177 12.64 -12.18 11.99
N LEU A 178 12.66 -12.76 10.78
CA LEU A 178 12.71 -11.99 9.54
C LEU A 178 11.44 -11.16 9.32
N LEU A 179 10.27 -11.70 9.70
CA LEU A 179 9.00 -10.98 9.61
C LEU A 179 9.03 -9.68 10.43
N PHE A 180 9.39 -9.75 11.71
CA PHE A 180 9.43 -8.57 12.58
C PHE A 180 10.53 -7.58 12.19
N THR A 181 11.69 -8.07 11.74
CA THR A 181 12.75 -7.20 11.22
C THR A 181 12.28 -6.45 9.96
N PHE A 182 11.60 -7.12 9.04
CA PHE A 182 11.01 -6.47 7.87
C PHE A 182 10.00 -5.39 8.25
N ILE A 183 9.05 -5.70 9.15
CA ILE A 183 8.07 -4.71 9.64
C ILE A 183 8.78 -3.50 10.23
N GLY A 184 9.78 -3.73 11.10
CA GLY A 184 10.51 -2.68 11.78
C GLY A 184 11.23 -1.77 10.80
N ILE A 185 12.02 -2.34 9.88
CA ILE A 185 12.78 -1.58 8.87
C ILE A 185 11.85 -0.76 7.99
N VAL A 186 10.79 -1.37 7.47
CA VAL A 186 9.85 -0.70 6.56
C VAL A 186 9.06 0.37 7.30
N THR A 187 8.58 0.10 8.52
CA THR A 187 7.84 1.08 9.33
C THR A 187 8.72 2.29 9.65
N VAL A 188 9.95 2.07 10.12
CA VAL A 188 10.90 3.15 10.40
C VAL A 188 11.22 3.93 9.13
N GLY A 189 11.43 3.25 8.01
CA GLY A 189 11.67 3.91 6.73
C GLY A 189 10.50 4.77 6.25
N ILE A 190 9.26 4.27 6.37
CA ILE A 190 8.04 5.04 6.05
C ILE A 190 7.92 6.29 6.92
N ILE A 191 8.24 6.18 8.21
CA ILE A 191 8.20 7.31 9.16
C ILE A 191 9.26 8.35 8.78
N ILE A 192 10.50 7.92 8.50
CA ILE A 192 11.59 8.82 8.09
C ILE A 192 11.20 9.55 6.79
N ILE A 193 10.70 8.82 5.80
CA ILE A 193 10.25 9.39 4.53
C ILE A 193 9.08 10.36 4.75
N GLY A 194 8.11 10.02 5.59
CA GLY A 194 6.98 10.90 5.90
C GLY A 194 7.39 12.24 6.50
N TYR A 195 8.28 12.21 7.51
CA TYR A 195 8.82 13.43 8.10
C TYR A 195 9.67 14.22 7.11
N PHE A 196 10.50 13.54 6.33
CA PHE A 196 11.27 14.17 5.26
C PHE A 196 10.34 14.90 4.29
N LEU A 197 9.30 14.23 3.78
CA LEU A 197 8.37 14.83 2.83
C LEU A 197 7.51 15.95 3.43
N ASN A 198 7.17 15.89 4.71
CA ASN A 198 6.51 17.01 5.39
C ASN A 198 7.46 18.22 5.53
N ALA A 199 8.74 18.01 5.86
CA ALA A 199 9.73 19.08 5.96
C ALA A 199 10.00 19.77 4.61
N PHE A 200 10.01 19.00 3.52
CA PHE A 200 10.14 19.52 2.15
C PHE A 200 8.78 19.78 1.47
N GLY A 201 7.68 19.72 2.23
CA GLY A 201 6.31 19.83 1.74
C GLY A 201 6.01 21.15 1.02
N GLY A 202 6.68 22.23 1.40
CA GLY A 202 6.58 23.54 0.72
C GLY A 202 7.07 23.54 -0.74
N PHE A 203 7.76 22.48 -1.19
CA PHE A 203 8.19 22.32 -2.58
C PHE A 203 7.12 21.67 -3.49
N PHE A 204 6.11 21.06 -2.87
CA PHE A 204 5.03 20.32 -3.53
C PHE A 204 3.72 21.10 -3.68
N ILE A 205 3.59 22.22 -2.96
CA ILE A 205 2.47 23.18 -3.05
C ILE A 205 2.76 24.20 -4.15
#